data_AF-A0A6G2Q6P5-F1
#
_entry.id   AF-A0A6G2Q6P5-F1
#
_cell.length_a   1.000
_cell.length_b   1.000
_cell.length_c   1.000
_cell.angle_alpha   90.00
_cell.angle_beta   90.00
_cell.angle_gamma   90.00
#
_symmetry.space_group_name_H-M   'P 1'
#
loop_
_entity.id
_entity.type
_entity.pdbx_description
1 polymer ?
#
loop_
_entity_poly.entity_id
_entity_poly.type
_entity_poly.pdbx_seq_one_letter_code
_entity_poly.pdbx_strand_id
1 'polypeptide(L)' 'MYGSAPSPDAVGDWEDLVTTALLGTDRRPPARLAPGRPAPVALLDAAAEATVRRRAGLRPAPAGRRP' A
#
# COMPACT_ATOMS: atom_id res chain seq x y z
N MET A 1 -8.97 25.80 -6.21
CA MET A 1 -9.07 24.37 -6.51
C MET A 1 -7.84 23.68 -5.91
N TYR A 2 -7.84 23.45 -4.59
CA TYR A 2 -6.71 22.81 -3.90
C TYR A 2 -6.86 21.29 -4.07
N GLY A 3 -5.84 20.65 -4.65
CA GLY A 3 -5.78 19.20 -4.78
C GLY A 3 -5.86 18.56 -3.39
N SER A 4 -6.69 17.53 -3.25
CA SER A 4 -6.83 16.77 -2.01
C SER A 4 -5.45 16.26 -1.57
N ALA A 5 -4.93 16.82 -0.48
CA ALA A 5 -3.73 16.31 0.16
C ALA A 5 -4.03 14.87 0.63
N PRO A 6 -3.08 13.93 0.51
CA PRO A 6 -3.30 12.58 1.01
C PRO A 6 -3.58 12.65 2.51
N SER A 7 -4.71 12.07 2.95
CA SER A 7 -5.04 11.99 4.37
C SER A 7 -3.89 11.31 5.13
N PRO A 8 -3.57 11.78 6.35
CA PRO A 8 -2.49 11.23 7.17
C PRO A 8 -2.66 9.74 7.52
N ASP A 9 -3.87 9.21 7.30
CA ASP A 9 -4.26 7.81 7.43
C ASP A 9 -3.83 6.91 6.25
N ALA A 10 -3.45 7.48 5.09
CA ALA A 10 -2.98 6.70 3.93
C ALA A 10 -1.46 6.47 3.90
N VAL A 11 -0.67 7.49 4.30
CA VAL A 11 0.61 7.26 5.01
C VAL A 11 0.23 6.58 6.35
N GLY A 12 1.04 5.96 7.15
CA GLY A 12 0.51 5.18 8.29
C GLY A 12 -0.06 3.83 7.82
N ASP A 13 -1.08 3.77 6.93
CA ASP A 13 -1.52 2.50 6.34
C ASP A 13 -0.41 1.82 5.51
N TRP A 14 0.33 2.57 4.69
CA TRP A 14 1.46 2.01 3.92
C TRP A 14 2.66 1.65 4.80
N GLU A 15 3.07 2.56 5.68
CA GLU A 15 4.17 2.35 6.62
C GLU A 15 3.91 1.14 7.52
N ASP A 16 2.66 0.95 7.97
CA ASP A 16 2.27 -0.23 8.74
C ASP A 16 2.41 -1.53 7.96
N LEU A 17 2.10 -1.54 6.66
CA LEU A 17 2.32 -2.72 5.80
C LEU A 17 3.81 -3.02 5.63
N VAL A 18 4.65 -2.00 5.44
CA VAL A 18 6.11 -2.16 5.32
C VAL A 18 6.73 -2.66 6.62
N THR A 19 6.38 -2.06 7.76
CA THR A 19 6.85 -2.50 9.08
C THR A 19 6.45 -3.94 9.34
N THR A 20 5.24 -4.33 8.98
CA THR A 20 4.77 -5.71 9.14
C THR A 20 5.54 -6.69 8.25
N ALA A 21 5.82 -6.32 7.00
CA ALA A 21 6.65 -7.13 6.11
C ALA A 21 8.07 -7.34 6.66
N LEU A 22 8.69 -6.27 7.21
CA LEU A 22 10.04 -6.32 7.76
C LEU A 22 10.13 -7.11 9.07
N LEU A 23 9.12 -7.02 9.93
CA LEU A 23 9.10 -7.73 11.22
C LEU A 23 8.57 -9.17 11.11
N GLY A 24 7.84 -9.47 10.03
CA GLY A 24 7.19 -10.75 9.80
C GLY A 24 5.75 -10.78 10.35
N THR A 25 4.84 -11.38 9.60
CA THR A 25 3.40 -11.42 9.92
C THR A 25 3.08 -12.19 11.20
N ASP A 26 3.92 -13.15 11.60
CA ASP A 26 3.75 -13.89 12.86
C ASP A 26 4.11 -13.04 14.09
N ARG A 27 5.06 -12.10 13.95
CA ARG A 27 5.48 -11.22 15.04
C ARG A 27 4.62 -9.96 15.13
N ARG A 28 4.10 -9.48 14.00
CA ARG A 28 3.19 -8.33 13.95
C ARG A 28 2.13 -8.60 12.88
N PRO A 29 0.94 -9.09 13.26
CA PRO A 29 -0.16 -9.24 12.29
C PRO A 29 -0.65 -7.85 11.85
N PRO A 30 -0.87 -7.61 10.54
CA PRO A 30 -1.55 -6.40 10.08
C PRO A 30 -2.97 -6.36 10.64
N ALA A 31 -3.40 -5.20 11.13
CA ALA A 31 -4.72 -5.01 11.76
C ALA A 31 -5.90 -5.26 10.80
N ARG A 32 -5.67 -5.25 9.48
CA ARG A 32 -6.69 -5.44 8.43
C ARG A 32 -6.42 -6.66 7.54
N LEU A 33 -5.97 -7.79 8.09
CA LEU A 33 -5.96 -9.02 7.31
C LEU A 33 -7.39 -9.53 7.07
N ALA A 34 -7.74 -9.81 5.82
CA ALA A 34 -8.99 -10.46 5.49
C ALA A 34 -9.07 -11.85 6.18
N PRO A 35 -10.16 -12.18 6.89
CA PRO A 35 -10.30 -13.46 7.55
C PRO A 35 -10.28 -14.61 6.54
N GLY A 36 -9.62 -15.72 6.90
CA GLY A 36 -9.58 -16.94 6.08
C GLY A 36 -8.47 -17.00 5.02
N ARG A 37 -7.56 -16.03 4.96
CA ARG A 37 -6.34 -16.12 4.13
C ARG A 37 -5.06 -16.19 4.97
N PRO A 38 -4.00 -16.87 4.48
CA PRO A 38 -2.68 -16.82 5.12
C PRO A 38 -2.20 -15.38 5.25
N ALA A 39 -1.65 -15.03 6.41
CA ALA A 39 -1.24 -13.67 6.74
C ALA A 39 -0.31 -13.02 5.69
N PRO A 40 0.67 -13.72 5.08
CA PRO A 40 1.49 -13.13 4.01
C PRO A 40 0.71 -12.80 2.74
N VAL A 41 -0.30 -13.61 2.37
CA VAL A 41 -1.10 -13.39 1.17
C VAL A 41 -2.00 -12.16 1.35
N ALA A 42 -2.67 -12.06 2.49
CA ALA A 42 -3.54 -10.92 2.75
C ALA A 42 -2.74 -9.61 3.00
N LEU A 43 -1.46 -9.67 3.40
CA LEU A 43 -0.55 -8.52 3.34
C LEU A 43 -0.30 -8.06 1.90
N LEU A 44 -0.02 -8.99 0.98
CA LEU A 44 0.21 -8.66 -0.43
C LEU A 44 -1.04 -8.05 -1.09
N ASP A 45 -2.22 -8.60 -0.79
CA ASP A 45 -3.50 -8.06 -1.27
C ASP A 45 -3.70 -6.61 -0.79
N ALA A 46 -3.46 -6.32 0.50
CA ALA A 46 -3.56 -4.97 1.06
C ALA A 46 -2.55 -3.99 0.43
N ALA A 47 -1.31 -4.43 0.17
CA ALA A 47 -0.30 -3.61 -0.50
C ALA A 47 -0.66 -3.29 -1.95
N ALA A 48 -1.27 -4.23 -2.67
CA ALA A 48 -1.77 -4.02 -4.02
C ALA A 48 -2.88 -2.95 -4.03
N GLU A 49 -3.86 -3.06 -3.13
CA GLU A 49 -4.93 -2.06 -3.00
C GLU A 49 -4.41 -0.67 -2.66
N ALA A 50 -3.49 -0.55 -1.70
CA ALA A 50 -2.87 0.72 -1.33
C ALA A 50 -2.13 1.35 -2.52
N THR A 51 -1.42 0.52 -3.30
CA THR A 51 -0.71 0.97 -4.51
C THR A 51 -1.68 1.46 -5.58
N VAL A 52 -2.77 0.72 -5.83
CA VAL A 52 -3.81 1.11 -6.80
C VAL A 52 -4.45 2.41 -6.36
N ARG A 53 -4.86 2.53 -5.10
CA ARG A 53 -5.48 3.76 -4.55
C ARG A 53 -4.58 4.98 -4.74
N ARG A 54 -3.28 4.83 -4.45
CA ARG A 54 -2.30 5.90 -4.63
C ARG A 54 -2.09 6.27 -6.10
N ARG A 55 -2.22 5.30 -7.03
CA ARG A 55 -2.02 5.52 -8.47
C ARG A 55 -3.30 5.88 -9.21
N ALA A 56 -4.47 5.62 -8.64
CA ALA A 56 -5.75 5.91 -9.25
C ALA A 56 -5.84 7.40 -9.58
N GLY A 57 -6.13 7.72 -10.85
CA GLY A 57 -6.22 9.10 -11.33
C GLY A 57 -4.89 9.79 -11.62
N LEU A 58 -3.74 9.17 -11.35
CA LEU A 58 -2.44 9.72 -11.75
C LEU A 58 -2.24 9.58 -13.26
N ARG A 59 -1.87 10.67 -13.92
CA ARG A 59 -1.48 10.65 -15.33
C ARG A 59 -0.05 10.09 -15.46
N PRO A 60 0.20 9.08 -16.30
CA PRO A 60 1.54 8.55 -16.53
C PRO A 60 2.51 9.67 -16.95
N ALA A 61 3.73 9.63 -16.44
CA ALA A 61 4.78 10.53 -16.88
C ALA A 61 5.14 10.23 -18.36
N PRO A 62 5.59 11.24 -19.13
CA PRO A 62 6.12 11.02 -20.47
C PRO A 62 7.25 9.97 -20.45
N ALA A 63 7.31 9.13 -21.48
CA ALA A 63 8.39 8.16 -21.62
C ALA A 63 9.74 8.87 -21.76
N GLY A 64 10.77 8.35 -21.08
CA GLY A 64 12.14 8.84 -21.21
C GLY A 64 12.71 8.60 -22.60
N ARG A 65 13.67 9.43 -23.03
CA ARG A 65 14.40 9.24 -24.29
C ARG A 65 15.15 7.91 -24.24
N ARG A 66 14.98 7.06 -25.26
CA ARG A 66 15.75 5.83 -25.41
C ARG A 66 17.21 6.16 -25.75
N PRO A 67 18.17 5.37 -25.22
CA PRO A 67 19.59 5.48 -25.55
C PRO A 67 19.85 5.25 -27.03
#